data_AF-A0A501PY46-F1
#
_entry.id   AF-A0A501PY46-F1
#
_cell.length_a   1.000
_cell.length_b   1.000
_cell.length_c   1.000
_cell.angle_alpha   90.00
_cell.angle_beta   90.00
_cell.angle_gamma   90.00
#
_symmetry.space_group_name_H-M   'P 1'
#
loop_
_entity.id
_entity.type
_entity.pdbx_description
1 polymer ?
#
loop_
_entity_poly.entity_id
_entity_poly.type
_entity_poly.pdbx_seq_one_letter_code
_entity_poly.pdbx_strand_id
1 'polypeptide(L)'
;MNRNFIIIALLMSVLYACNSVKLPQTKFNASPLGYSQKIVGDSLVITLDNLLKCPVRIVLNDSLLNKRFESKGLVVLSPKEKKRISIFFDTAQQHKSGANYMLGNAMSHPKETRLALPFQKGKKYTVVQGHNGSFSHKDGLSKLALDFDLKTGDTICAAASGFVVGLIDKYQHSGKDSSWKDYANFITLYHPETGLFTEYVHLKEKGALVAMGDFVNAGQPIALSGMTGWTTIAHLHFVAYFRNTSWKSEPVNVNFIEGYKAEDLKAGGIVKKNSL
;
A
#
# COMPACT_ATOMS: atom_id res chain seq x y z
N MET A 1 15.94 -58.38 53.57
CA MET A 1 14.83 -58.31 52.58
C MET A 1 14.85 -56.92 51.96
N ASN A 2 15.34 -56.84 50.71
CA ASN A 2 15.56 -55.59 49.99
C ASN A 2 14.23 -54.93 49.61
N ARG A 3 14.03 -53.67 49.99
CA ARG A 3 12.92 -52.84 49.52
C ARG A 3 13.39 -52.04 48.30
N ASN A 4 12.85 -52.39 47.14
CA ASN A 4 13.06 -51.69 45.87
C ASN A 4 12.49 -50.26 45.97
N PHE A 5 13.35 -49.25 45.83
CA PHE A 5 12.93 -47.88 45.53
C PHE A 5 12.72 -47.76 44.02
N ILE A 6 11.47 -47.62 43.59
CA ILE A 6 11.14 -47.24 42.22
C ILE A 6 11.23 -45.71 42.14
N ILE A 7 12.27 -45.20 41.48
CA ILE A 7 12.38 -43.79 41.12
C ILE A 7 11.55 -43.59 39.85
N ILE A 8 10.37 -42.99 39.99
CA ILE A 8 9.56 -42.54 38.86
C ILE A 8 10.13 -41.19 38.42
N ALA A 9 10.95 -41.20 37.36
CA ALA A 9 11.38 -39.99 36.69
C ALA A 9 10.20 -39.43 35.87
N LEU A 10 9.56 -38.37 36.39
CA LEU A 10 8.51 -37.65 35.69
C LEU A 10 9.14 -36.76 34.61
N LEU A 11 9.20 -37.25 33.37
CA LEU A 11 9.57 -36.45 32.20
C LEU A 11 8.44 -35.42 31.92
N MET A 12 8.55 -34.23 32.49
CA MET A 12 7.69 -33.09 32.15
C MET A 12 8.08 -32.60 30.74
N SER A 13 7.45 -33.17 29.72
CA SER A 13 7.44 -32.60 28.38
C SER A 13 6.63 -31.29 28.43
N VAL A 14 7.33 -30.16 28.55
CA VAL A 14 6.73 -28.84 28.37
C VAL A 14 6.40 -28.69 26.88
N LEU A 15 5.20 -29.14 26.51
CA LEU A 15 4.58 -28.77 25.24
C LEU A 15 4.29 -27.27 25.33
N TYR A 16 5.25 -26.44 24.90
CA TYR A 16 4.96 -25.04 24.56
C TYR A 16 3.94 -25.08 23.43
N ALA A 17 2.67 -24.91 23.77
CA ALA A 17 1.63 -24.62 22.79
C ALA A 17 2.06 -23.32 22.09
N CYS A 18 2.58 -23.45 20.87
CA CYS A 18 2.70 -22.33 19.96
C CYS A 18 1.29 -21.81 19.70
N ASN A 19 0.84 -20.84 20.50
CA ASN A 19 -0.33 -20.05 20.16
C ASN A 19 0.05 -19.21 18.93
N SER A 20 -0.22 -19.75 17.75
CA SER A 20 -0.12 -18.99 16.52
C SER A 20 -1.09 -17.81 16.63
N VAL A 21 -0.55 -16.59 16.48
CA VAL A 21 -1.38 -15.39 16.45
C VAL A 21 -2.38 -15.54 15.31
N LYS A 22 -3.67 -15.37 15.60
CA LYS A 22 -4.72 -15.46 14.59
C LYS A 22 -4.73 -14.19 13.72
N LEU A 23 -5.19 -14.33 12.48
CA LEU A 23 -5.39 -13.18 11.61
C LEU A 23 -6.42 -12.21 12.21
N PRO A 24 -6.25 -10.89 12.03
CA PRO A 24 -7.27 -9.92 12.41
C PRO A 24 -8.62 -10.21 11.74
N GLN A 25 -9.71 -10.03 12.48
CA GLN A 25 -11.07 -10.23 11.94
C GLN A 25 -11.52 -9.08 11.03
N THR A 26 -10.99 -7.87 11.26
CA THR A 26 -11.39 -6.66 10.51
C THR A 26 -10.35 -6.35 9.44
N LYS A 27 -10.83 -6.11 8.21
CA LYS A 27 -10.03 -5.48 7.15
C LYS A 27 -10.37 -4.00 7.08
N PHE A 28 -9.35 -3.14 7.13
CA PHE A 28 -9.54 -1.69 7.01
C PHE A 28 -9.43 -1.25 5.54
N ASN A 29 -10.27 -0.30 5.13
CA ASN A 29 -10.22 0.30 3.81
C ASN A 29 -9.36 1.57 3.83
N ALA A 30 -8.37 1.64 2.95
CA ALA A 30 -7.40 2.72 2.88
C ALA A 30 -7.85 3.94 2.04
N SER A 31 -8.94 3.83 1.27
CA SER A 31 -9.34 4.91 0.36
C SER A 31 -10.86 5.13 0.35
N PRO A 32 -11.34 6.33 0.76
CA PRO A 32 -12.76 6.65 0.71
C PRO A 32 -13.09 7.27 -0.66
N LEU A 33 -13.60 6.47 -1.59
CA LEU A 33 -14.30 6.98 -2.77
C LEU A 33 -15.81 6.98 -2.53
N GLY A 34 -16.45 8.11 -2.75
CA GLY A 34 -17.90 8.22 -2.67
C GLY A 34 -18.53 7.76 -3.98
N TYR A 35 -19.39 6.75 -3.90
CA TYR A 35 -20.25 6.30 -5.00
C TYR A 35 -21.68 6.19 -4.51
N SER A 36 -22.62 6.80 -5.23
CA SER A 36 -24.05 6.61 -4.98
C SER A 36 -24.83 6.66 -6.29
N GLN A 37 -25.99 6.02 -6.31
CA GLN A 37 -26.87 5.99 -7.47
C GLN A 37 -28.33 6.07 -7.04
N LYS A 38 -29.16 6.71 -7.88
CA LYS A 38 -30.63 6.77 -7.71
C LYS A 38 -31.33 6.85 -9.06
N ILE A 39 -32.58 6.40 -9.11
CA ILE A 39 -33.45 6.58 -10.27
C ILE A 39 -34.25 7.89 -10.11
N VAL A 40 -34.32 8.69 -11.17
CA VAL A 40 -35.13 9.92 -11.24
C VAL A 40 -35.84 9.92 -12.60
N GLY A 41 -37.16 9.67 -12.60
CA GLY A 41 -37.91 9.41 -13.83
C GLY A 41 -37.29 8.23 -14.60
N ASP A 42 -37.00 8.44 -15.89
CA ASP A 42 -36.40 7.45 -16.78
C ASP A 42 -34.86 7.52 -16.82
N SER A 43 -34.25 8.05 -15.76
CA SER A 43 -32.80 8.26 -15.70
C SER A 43 -32.18 7.64 -14.46
N LEU A 44 -31.07 6.93 -14.67
CA LEU A 44 -30.13 6.55 -13.61
C LEU A 44 -29.18 7.74 -13.38
N VAL A 45 -29.20 8.26 -12.15
CA VAL A 45 -28.32 9.33 -11.72
C VAL A 45 -27.23 8.75 -10.82
N ILE A 46 -25.99 8.83 -11.29
CA ILE A 46 -24.79 8.39 -10.57
C ILE A 46 -24.08 9.64 -10.03
N THR A 47 -23.73 9.61 -8.74
CA THR A 47 -22.90 10.64 -8.11
C THR A 47 -21.58 10.01 -7.68
N LEU A 48 -20.49 10.58 -8.17
CA LEU A 48 -19.12 10.21 -7.86
C LEU A 48 -18.47 11.33 -7.06
N ASP A 49 -17.74 10.98 -6.02
CA ASP A 49 -17.11 11.94 -5.11
C ASP A 49 -15.66 11.50 -4.83
N ASN A 50 -14.70 12.17 -5.48
CA ASN A 50 -13.29 11.92 -5.25
C ASN A 50 -12.83 12.67 -4.00
N LEU A 51 -12.81 12.00 -2.85
CA LEU A 51 -12.36 12.61 -1.60
C LEU A 51 -10.84 12.71 -1.49
N LEU A 52 -10.07 12.25 -2.49
CA LEU A 52 -8.61 12.19 -2.44
C LEU A 52 -7.95 13.37 -3.15
N LYS A 53 -6.71 13.67 -2.76
CA LYS A 53 -5.81 14.61 -3.46
C LYS A 53 -5.04 13.91 -4.60
N CYS A 54 -5.71 13.01 -5.31
CA CYS A 54 -5.16 12.19 -6.40
C CYS A 54 -6.25 11.99 -7.45
N PRO A 55 -5.94 12.00 -8.76
CA PRO A 55 -6.90 11.64 -9.79
C PRO A 55 -7.45 10.23 -9.56
N VAL A 56 -8.68 9.97 -9.97
CA VAL A 56 -9.29 8.64 -9.87
C VAL A 56 -9.96 8.28 -11.18
N ARG A 57 -9.57 7.13 -11.73
CA ARG A 57 -10.21 6.49 -12.89
C ARG A 57 -11.35 5.61 -12.41
N ILE A 58 -12.51 5.75 -13.03
CA ILE A 58 -13.75 5.08 -12.64
C ILE A 58 -14.40 4.46 -13.88
N VAL A 59 -14.80 3.20 -13.74
CA VAL A 59 -15.53 2.42 -14.73
C VAL A 59 -16.70 1.74 -14.02
N LEU A 60 -17.89 1.75 -14.64
CA LEU A 60 -19.05 1.08 -14.08
C LEU A 60 -18.92 -0.43 -14.26
N ASN A 61 -19.51 -1.20 -13.35
CA ASN A 61 -19.55 -2.66 -13.43
C ASN A 61 -20.71 -3.13 -14.33
N ASP A 62 -20.95 -2.41 -15.43
CA ASP A 62 -21.99 -2.69 -16.41
C ASP A 62 -21.54 -2.14 -17.77
N SER A 63 -21.38 -3.03 -18.75
CA SER A 63 -20.87 -2.69 -20.08
C SER A 63 -21.87 -1.87 -20.91
N LEU A 64 -23.17 -2.03 -20.67
CA LEU A 64 -24.22 -1.25 -21.34
C LEU A 64 -24.25 0.17 -20.79
N LEU A 65 -24.17 0.32 -19.46
CA LEU A 65 -24.08 1.64 -18.84
C LEU A 65 -22.79 2.34 -19.25
N ASN A 66 -21.65 1.65 -19.30
CA ASN A 66 -20.38 2.22 -19.72
C ASN A 66 -20.42 2.83 -21.13
N LYS A 67 -21.16 2.26 -22.08
CA LYS A 67 -21.30 2.84 -23.43
C LYS A 67 -21.95 4.23 -23.42
N ARG A 68 -22.75 4.52 -22.40
CA ARG A 68 -23.47 5.79 -22.22
C ARG A 68 -22.92 6.63 -21.07
N PHE A 69 -22.00 6.07 -20.28
CA PHE A 69 -21.23 6.75 -19.26
C PHE A 69 -20.11 7.53 -19.95
N GLU A 70 -20.06 8.83 -19.66
CA GLU A 70 -19.13 9.84 -20.17
C GLU A 70 -17.83 9.30 -20.81
N SER A 71 -17.48 9.83 -21.99
CA SER A 71 -16.29 9.45 -22.76
C SER A 71 -16.18 7.96 -23.11
N LYS A 72 -17.32 7.26 -23.28
CA LYS A 72 -17.41 5.83 -23.66
C LYS A 72 -16.86 4.87 -22.59
N GLY A 73 -17.09 5.15 -21.30
CA GLY A 73 -16.95 4.15 -20.23
C GLY A 73 -15.77 4.32 -19.27
N LEU A 74 -15.02 5.42 -19.38
CA LEU A 74 -13.99 5.81 -18.41
C LEU A 74 -14.20 7.25 -17.98
N VAL A 75 -14.44 7.45 -16.69
CA VAL A 75 -14.46 8.77 -16.06
C VAL A 75 -13.15 8.95 -15.31
N VAL A 76 -12.50 10.09 -15.51
CA VAL A 76 -11.35 10.52 -14.70
C VAL A 76 -11.80 11.70 -13.85
N LEU A 77 -11.85 11.51 -12.53
CA LEU A 77 -12.08 12.60 -11.60
C LEU A 77 -10.75 13.23 -11.20
N SER A 78 -10.69 14.54 -11.29
CA SER A 78 -9.61 15.35 -10.74
C SER A 78 -9.58 15.26 -9.21
N PRO A 79 -8.46 15.58 -8.56
CA PRO A 79 -8.38 15.66 -7.10
C PRO A 79 -9.51 16.50 -6.50
N LYS A 80 -10.23 15.97 -5.48
CA LYS A 80 -11.37 16.64 -4.82
C LYS A 80 -12.57 16.94 -5.73
N GLU A 81 -12.63 16.38 -6.94
CA GLU A 81 -13.75 16.58 -7.85
C GLU A 81 -14.97 15.75 -7.41
N LYS A 82 -16.13 16.40 -7.42
CA LYS A 82 -17.44 15.75 -7.29
C LYS A 82 -18.17 15.89 -8.61
N LYS A 83 -18.70 14.77 -9.11
CA LYS A 83 -19.36 14.72 -10.42
C LYS A 83 -20.68 13.98 -10.34
N ARG A 84 -21.69 14.52 -11.01
CA ARG A 84 -23.01 13.90 -11.17
C ARG A 84 -23.25 13.61 -12.64
N ILE A 85 -23.49 12.35 -12.95
CA ILE A 85 -23.73 11.86 -14.31
C ILE A 85 -25.15 11.31 -14.35
N SER A 86 -25.96 11.81 -15.28
CA SER A 86 -27.32 11.32 -15.51
C SER A 86 -27.31 10.55 -16.82
N ILE A 87 -27.76 9.30 -16.79
CA ILE A 87 -27.83 8.44 -17.96
C ILE A 87 -29.30 8.06 -18.19
N PHE A 88 -29.81 8.38 -19.37
CA PHE A 88 -31.18 8.09 -19.77
C PHE A 88 -31.34 6.67 -20.32
N PHE A 89 -32.42 5.98 -19.91
CA PHE A 89 -32.79 4.65 -20.40
C PHE A 89 -34.31 4.48 -20.45
N ASP A 90 -34.83 3.94 -21.55
CA ASP A 90 -36.27 3.70 -21.75
C ASP A 90 -36.87 2.68 -20.76
N THR A 91 -36.03 1.90 -20.05
CA THR A 91 -36.43 0.90 -19.05
C THR A 91 -35.61 1.05 -17.76
N ALA A 92 -35.78 2.19 -17.07
CA ALA A 92 -35.03 2.57 -15.88
C ALA A 92 -35.23 1.69 -14.61
N GLN A 93 -36.03 0.62 -14.64
CA GLN A 93 -36.41 -0.11 -13.41
C GLN A 93 -35.46 -1.23 -12.95
N GLN A 94 -34.41 -1.62 -13.71
CA GLN A 94 -33.64 -2.82 -13.35
C GLN A 94 -32.11 -2.69 -13.28
N HIS A 95 -31.53 -1.53 -13.57
CA HIS A 95 -30.06 -1.40 -13.61
C HIS A 95 -29.52 -0.67 -12.37
N LYS A 96 -28.94 -1.43 -11.44
CA LYS A 96 -27.96 -0.93 -10.47
C LYS A 96 -26.59 -1.42 -10.90
N SER A 97 -25.58 -0.55 -10.85
CA SER A 97 -24.20 -0.97 -11.11
C SER A 97 -23.29 -0.58 -9.95
N GLY A 98 -22.26 -1.39 -9.72
CA GLY A 98 -21.12 -0.95 -8.92
C GLY A 98 -20.19 -0.07 -9.76
N ALA A 99 -19.12 0.41 -9.16
CA ALA A 99 -18.02 1.02 -9.88
C ALA A 99 -16.71 0.43 -9.41
N ASN A 100 -15.85 0.09 -10.36
CA ASN A 100 -14.44 -0.16 -10.09
C ASN A 100 -13.70 1.16 -10.25
N TYR A 101 -12.70 1.35 -9.41
CA TYR A 101 -11.88 2.54 -9.44
C TYR A 101 -10.40 2.20 -9.35
N MET A 102 -9.57 3.11 -9.84
CA MET A 102 -8.14 3.05 -9.67
C MET A 102 -7.59 4.46 -9.48
N LEU A 103 -6.75 4.61 -8.46
CA LEU A 103 -6.07 5.87 -8.18
C LEU A 103 -5.08 6.21 -9.30
N GLY A 104 -4.87 7.50 -9.55
CA GLY A 104 -3.91 8.02 -10.51
C GLY A 104 -4.38 7.94 -11.97
N ASN A 105 -3.73 8.78 -12.79
CA ASN A 105 -3.88 8.73 -14.24
C ASN A 105 -3.27 7.45 -14.82
N ALA A 106 -3.68 7.09 -16.04
CA ALA A 106 -3.06 6.01 -16.78
C ALA A 106 -1.71 6.47 -17.34
N MET A 107 -0.67 5.66 -17.15
CA MET A 107 0.66 5.91 -17.71
C MET A 107 1.10 4.69 -18.52
N SER A 108 1.64 4.90 -19.72
CA SER A 108 2.25 3.80 -20.49
C SER A 108 3.60 3.43 -19.87
N HIS A 109 4.43 4.44 -19.61
CA HIS A 109 5.70 4.31 -18.90
C HIS A 109 5.90 5.54 -18.00
N PRO A 110 6.42 5.38 -16.78
CA PRO A 110 6.78 6.50 -15.93
C PRO A 110 8.05 7.19 -16.43
N LYS A 111 8.13 8.50 -16.21
CA LYS A 111 9.38 9.24 -16.40
C LYS A 111 10.41 8.77 -15.38
N GLU A 112 11.67 8.70 -15.78
CA GLU A 112 12.75 8.50 -14.82
C GLU A 112 12.68 9.54 -13.70
N THR A 113 12.61 9.05 -12.48
CA THR A 113 12.44 9.87 -11.28
C THR A 113 13.45 9.43 -10.24
N ARG A 114 14.10 10.40 -9.61
CA ARG A 114 14.92 10.14 -8.43
C ARG A 114 14.11 10.36 -7.17
N LEU A 115 14.22 9.41 -6.24
CA LEU A 115 13.59 9.48 -4.93
C LEU A 115 14.66 9.63 -3.84
N ALA A 116 14.31 10.21 -2.70
CA ALA A 116 15.18 10.18 -1.53
C ALA A 116 15.08 8.83 -0.83
N LEU A 117 16.15 8.39 -0.19
CA LEU A 117 16.07 7.25 0.74
C LEU A 117 14.97 7.52 1.80
N PRO A 118 14.11 6.54 2.12
CA PRO A 118 12.85 6.76 2.85
C PRO A 118 13.00 6.80 4.39
N PHE A 119 14.11 7.32 4.88
CA PHE A 119 14.42 7.44 6.31
C PHE A 119 15.15 8.74 6.61
N GLN A 120 15.45 9.02 7.89
CA GLN A 120 16.04 10.30 8.30
C GLN A 120 17.45 10.53 7.73
N LYS A 121 17.76 11.79 7.42
CA LYS A 121 19.12 12.22 7.06
C LYS A 121 20.11 11.83 8.15
N GLY A 122 21.30 11.40 7.74
CA GLY A 122 22.39 10.96 8.60
C GLY A 122 22.30 9.50 9.04
N LYS A 123 21.15 8.84 8.84
CA LYS A 123 20.98 7.41 9.16
C LYS A 123 21.57 6.52 8.06
N LYS A 124 21.95 5.33 8.47
CA LYS A 124 22.39 4.23 7.59
C LYS A 124 21.64 2.96 7.96
N TYR A 125 21.29 2.17 6.97
CA TYR A 125 20.58 0.90 7.15
C TYR A 125 21.11 -0.14 6.19
N THR A 126 21.09 -1.39 6.64
CA THR A 126 21.36 -2.55 5.80
C THR A 126 20.11 -2.89 4.98
N VAL A 127 20.29 -3.28 3.73
CA VAL A 127 19.24 -3.84 2.88
C VAL A 127 19.03 -5.29 3.32
N VAL A 128 17.81 -5.62 3.75
CA VAL A 128 17.40 -6.97 4.16
C VAL A 128 17.09 -7.81 2.92
N GLN A 129 16.36 -7.24 1.97
CA GLN A 129 15.93 -7.90 0.74
C GLN A 129 15.88 -6.89 -0.40
N GLY A 130 16.47 -7.25 -1.54
CA GLY A 130 16.46 -6.44 -2.76
C GLY A 130 15.38 -6.87 -3.75
N HIS A 131 15.44 -6.33 -4.96
CA HIS A 131 14.57 -6.74 -6.07
C HIS A 131 14.67 -8.24 -6.36
N ASN A 132 13.54 -8.86 -6.71
CA ASN A 132 13.43 -10.29 -7.04
C ASN A 132 13.90 -11.24 -5.92
N GLY A 133 13.83 -10.78 -4.66
CA GLY A 133 14.16 -11.58 -3.49
C GLY A 133 13.28 -12.83 -3.31
N SER A 134 13.86 -13.88 -2.72
CA SER A 134 13.26 -15.21 -2.66
C SER A 134 12.26 -15.43 -1.52
N PHE A 135 12.13 -14.48 -0.59
CA PHE A 135 11.16 -14.59 0.50
C PHE A 135 9.79 -14.07 0.06
N SER A 136 9.69 -12.76 -0.20
CA SER A 136 8.43 -12.08 -0.50
C SER A 136 8.46 -11.27 -1.81
N HIS A 137 9.62 -11.03 -2.41
CA HIS A 137 9.79 -10.13 -3.57
C HIS A 137 9.72 -10.84 -4.93
N LYS A 138 8.80 -11.80 -5.10
CA LYS A 138 8.72 -12.63 -6.33
C LYS A 138 7.76 -12.10 -7.39
N ASP A 139 6.72 -11.39 -6.98
CA ASP A 139 5.60 -11.01 -7.84
C ASP A 139 5.01 -9.65 -7.47
N GLY A 140 4.06 -9.20 -8.30
CA GLY A 140 3.31 -7.96 -8.08
C GLY A 140 4.22 -6.73 -7.90
N LEU A 141 3.82 -5.85 -6.99
CA LEU A 141 4.60 -4.67 -6.64
C LEU A 141 5.90 -5.03 -5.91
N SER A 142 5.85 -6.03 -5.02
CA SER A 142 7.00 -6.44 -4.20
C SER A 142 8.19 -6.93 -5.03
N LYS A 143 8.00 -7.30 -6.30
CA LYS A 143 9.08 -7.69 -7.21
C LYS A 143 10.23 -6.67 -7.26
N LEU A 144 9.94 -5.36 -7.24
CA LEU A 144 10.95 -4.29 -7.19
C LEU A 144 10.91 -3.51 -5.87
N ALA A 145 10.49 -4.15 -4.79
CA ALA A 145 10.57 -3.55 -3.47
C ALA A 145 11.98 -3.69 -2.86
N LEU A 146 12.25 -2.83 -1.89
CA LEU A 146 13.44 -2.85 -1.06
C LEU A 146 13.04 -2.92 0.40
N ASP A 147 13.64 -3.87 1.11
CA ASP A 147 13.49 -3.98 2.56
C ASP A 147 14.72 -3.39 3.24
N PHE A 148 14.54 -2.38 4.09
CA PHE A 148 15.62 -1.75 4.88
C PHE A 148 15.48 -2.13 6.35
N ASP A 149 16.59 -2.47 7.03
CA ASP A 149 16.65 -2.97 8.41
C ASP A 149 16.36 -1.89 9.48
N LEU A 150 15.26 -1.15 9.32
CA LEU A 150 14.73 -0.21 10.31
C LEU A 150 14.14 -0.99 11.49
N LYS A 151 14.51 -0.59 12.70
CA LYS A 151 13.94 -1.18 13.92
C LYS A 151 12.56 -0.57 14.20
N THR A 152 11.73 -1.30 14.94
CA THR A 152 10.44 -0.76 15.40
C THR A 152 10.64 0.57 16.11
N GLY A 153 9.96 1.62 15.67
CA GLY A 153 10.08 2.98 16.18
C GLY A 153 11.05 3.88 15.39
N ASP A 154 11.86 3.35 14.49
CA ASP A 154 12.68 4.18 13.60
C ASP A 154 11.80 5.04 12.69
N THR A 155 12.22 6.28 12.46
CA THR A 155 11.45 7.24 11.67
C THR A 155 11.61 7.02 10.18
N ILE A 156 10.48 6.89 9.50
CA ILE A 156 10.33 6.81 8.05
C ILE A 156 10.02 8.21 7.53
N CYS A 157 10.69 8.57 6.44
CA CYS A 157 10.52 9.85 5.77
C CYS A 157 9.94 9.66 4.36
N ALA A 158 9.19 10.63 3.88
CA ALA A 158 8.72 10.64 2.50
C ALA A 158 9.89 10.66 1.52
N ALA A 159 9.89 9.73 0.56
CA ALA A 159 10.90 9.61 -0.48
C ALA A 159 10.78 10.72 -1.54
N ALA A 160 9.60 11.28 -1.73
CA ALA A 160 9.36 12.45 -2.59
C ALA A 160 8.14 13.23 -2.08
N SER A 161 8.02 14.49 -2.48
CA SER A 161 6.87 15.31 -2.13
C SER A 161 5.59 14.77 -2.76
N GLY A 162 4.46 14.83 -2.05
CA GLY A 162 3.22 14.24 -2.53
C GLY A 162 2.09 14.30 -1.52
N PHE A 163 0.99 13.63 -1.84
CA PHE A 163 -0.21 13.56 -1.00
C PHE A 163 -0.41 12.16 -0.43
N VAL A 164 -0.83 12.08 0.83
CA VAL A 164 -1.26 10.83 1.47
C VAL A 164 -2.60 10.38 0.86
N VAL A 165 -2.60 9.23 0.19
CA VAL A 165 -3.75 8.69 -0.55
C VAL A 165 -4.17 7.28 -0.11
N GLY A 166 -3.38 6.67 0.77
CA GLY A 166 -3.70 5.43 1.47
C GLY A 166 -3.02 5.43 2.83
N LEU A 167 -3.74 5.00 3.87
CA LEU A 167 -3.22 4.93 5.23
C LEU A 167 -3.95 3.86 6.03
N ILE A 168 -3.18 2.94 6.62
CA ILE A 168 -3.65 2.01 7.65
C ILE A 168 -2.58 1.93 8.73
N ASP A 169 -2.96 2.13 9.99
CA ASP A 169 -2.05 2.10 11.14
C ASP A 169 -2.66 1.39 12.37
N LYS A 170 -3.57 0.44 12.12
CA LYS A 170 -4.43 -0.19 13.15
C LYS A 170 -4.09 -1.64 13.46
N TYR A 171 -3.30 -2.30 12.62
CA TYR A 171 -2.88 -3.69 12.86
C TYR A 171 -1.75 -3.75 13.88
N GLN A 172 -1.72 -4.84 14.66
CA GLN A 172 -0.80 -5.02 15.79
C GLN A 172 0.19 -6.17 15.61
N HIS A 173 -0.07 -7.06 14.65
CA HIS A 173 0.58 -8.36 14.58
C HIS A 173 1.14 -8.64 13.20
N SER A 174 2.10 -9.56 13.16
CA SER A 174 2.68 -10.11 11.94
C SER A 174 2.63 -11.63 11.95
N GLY A 175 2.92 -12.22 10.79
CA GLY A 175 3.16 -13.65 10.70
C GLY A 175 4.01 -14.02 9.50
N LYS A 176 4.51 -15.26 9.53
CA LYS A 176 5.43 -15.81 8.52
C LYS A 176 4.73 -16.24 7.23
N ASP A 177 3.42 -16.47 7.29
CA ASP A 177 2.64 -17.01 6.18
C ASP A 177 2.02 -15.89 5.32
N SER A 178 1.90 -16.14 4.03
CA SER A 178 1.41 -15.15 3.05
C SER A 178 -0.04 -14.70 3.28
N SER A 179 -0.80 -15.40 4.13
CA SER A 179 -2.13 -14.97 4.57
C SER A 179 -2.11 -13.64 5.35
N TRP A 180 -0.95 -13.21 5.84
CA TRP A 180 -0.74 -11.95 6.52
C TRP A 180 -0.56 -10.74 5.60
N LYS A 181 -0.50 -10.93 4.26
CA LYS A 181 -0.24 -9.86 3.28
C LYS A 181 -1.22 -8.68 3.40
N ASP A 182 -2.50 -8.96 3.66
CA ASP A 182 -3.55 -7.93 3.73
C ASP A 182 -3.65 -7.21 5.09
N TYR A 183 -2.79 -7.58 6.05
CA TYR A 183 -2.88 -7.14 7.45
C TYR A 183 -1.63 -6.34 7.90
N ALA A 184 -0.99 -5.64 6.96
CA ALA A 184 0.09 -4.71 7.23
C ALA A 184 -0.43 -3.28 7.38
N ASN A 185 0.21 -2.51 8.25
CA ASN A 185 0.05 -1.06 8.27
C ASN A 185 0.95 -0.44 7.19
N PHE A 186 0.43 0.60 6.54
CA PHE A 186 1.14 1.28 5.47
C PHE A 186 0.69 2.74 5.30
N ILE A 187 1.53 3.49 4.59
CA ILE A 187 1.19 4.76 3.96
C ILE A 187 1.47 4.64 2.47
N THR A 188 0.55 5.14 1.65
CA THR A 188 0.74 5.32 0.21
C THR A 188 0.73 6.82 -0.10
N LEU A 189 1.79 7.31 -0.73
CA LEU A 189 1.87 8.67 -1.25
C LEU A 189 1.65 8.68 -2.76
N TYR A 190 0.91 9.66 -3.26
CA TYR A 190 0.82 10.00 -4.68
C TYR A 190 1.67 11.22 -4.97
N HIS A 191 2.47 11.17 -6.04
CA HIS A 191 3.40 12.22 -6.45
C HIS A 191 2.87 12.89 -7.73
N PRO A 192 2.16 14.04 -7.66
CA PRO A 192 1.48 14.63 -8.81
C PRO A 192 2.41 15.00 -9.97
N GLU A 193 3.65 15.40 -9.67
CA GLU A 193 4.64 15.81 -10.69
C GLU A 193 5.04 14.67 -11.63
N THR A 194 5.05 13.43 -11.12
CA THR A 194 5.53 12.26 -11.86
C THR A 194 4.42 11.26 -12.15
N GLY A 195 3.30 11.34 -11.43
CA GLY A 195 2.21 10.36 -11.44
C GLY A 195 2.52 9.07 -10.68
N LEU A 196 3.71 8.96 -10.06
CA LEU A 196 4.12 7.80 -9.30
C LEU A 196 3.42 7.71 -7.95
N PHE A 197 3.46 6.50 -7.40
CA PHE A 197 3.10 6.20 -6.02
C PHE A 197 4.32 5.64 -5.30
N THR A 198 4.45 5.95 -4.02
CA THR A 198 5.36 5.25 -3.11
C THR A 198 4.57 4.65 -1.95
N GLU A 199 4.96 3.46 -1.53
CA GLU A 199 4.33 2.75 -0.43
C GLU A 199 5.36 2.33 0.61
N TYR A 200 5.01 2.58 1.88
CA TYR A 200 5.85 2.38 3.06
C TYR A 200 5.10 1.43 3.97
N VAL A 201 5.56 0.18 4.10
CA VAL A 201 4.81 -0.92 4.71
C VAL A 201 5.51 -1.43 5.97
N HIS A 202 4.78 -2.23 6.75
CA HIS A 202 5.14 -2.78 8.05
C HIS A 202 5.21 -1.72 9.15
N LEU A 203 4.37 -0.68 9.06
CA LEU A 203 4.38 0.40 10.04
C LEU A 203 3.92 -0.06 11.42
N LYS A 204 4.39 0.64 12.46
CA LYS A 204 3.92 0.41 13.83
C LYS A 204 2.42 0.76 13.94
N GLU A 205 1.68 0.05 14.79
CA GLU A 205 0.34 0.47 15.19
C GLU A 205 0.39 1.91 15.75
N LYS A 206 -0.53 2.77 15.30
CA LYS A 206 -0.58 4.21 15.59
C LYS A 206 0.76 4.90 15.30
N GLY A 207 1.49 4.39 14.31
CA GLY A 207 2.80 4.88 13.92
C GLY A 207 2.76 5.96 12.85
N ALA A 208 1.60 6.25 12.25
CA ALA A 208 1.47 7.32 11.28
C ALA A 208 1.65 8.70 11.94
N LEU A 209 2.44 9.57 11.30
CA LEU A 209 2.70 10.95 11.73
C LEU A 209 1.96 11.98 10.85
N VAL A 210 1.17 11.49 9.91
CA VAL A 210 0.39 12.26 8.92
C VAL A 210 -1.00 11.64 8.78
N ALA A 211 -1.93 12.39 8.23
CA ALA A 211 -3.30 11.97 7.99
C ALA A 211 -3.62 11.81 6.50
N MET A 212 -4.71 11.10 6.20
CA MET A 212 -5.25 11.00 4.85
C MET A 212 -5.49 12.37 4.22
N GLY A 213 -4.92 12.60 3.04
CA GLY A 213 -5.05 13.86 2.29
C GLY A 213 -3.98 14.91 2.59
N ASP A 214 -3.12 14.70 3.59
CA ASP A 214 -2.01 15.62 3.89
C ASP A 214 -1.02 15.69 2.71
N PHE A 215 -0.49 16.89 2.49
CA PHE A 215 0.68 17.07 1.65
C PHE A 215 1.95 16.93 2.50
N VAL A 216 2.94 16.25 1.96
CA VAL A 216 4.25 16.05 2.61
C VAL A 216 5.36 16.45 1.65
N ASN A 217 6.44 16.99 2.20
CA ASN A 217 7.66 17.27 1.45
C ASN A 217 8.61 16.06 1.44
N ALA A 218 9.46 15.93 0.42
CA ALA A 218 10.57 14.99 0.44
C ALA A 218 11.41 15.15 1.72
N GLY A 219 11.76 14.03 2.37
CA GLY A 219 12.49 14.01 3.64
C GLY A 219 11.64 14.27 4.88
N GLN A 220 10.38 14.70 4.76
CA GLN A 220 9.48 14.91 5.89
C GLN A 220 9.19 13.57 6.61
N PRO A 221 9.27 13.50 7.95
CA PRO A 221 8.78 12.35 8.71
C PRO A 221 7.30 12.08 8.46
N ILE A 222 6.96 10.82 8.16
CA ILE A 222 5.57 10.40 7.87
C ILE A 222 5.09 9.23 8.71
N ALA A 223 5.99 8.40 9.21
CA ALA A 223 5.62 7.24 10.00
C ALA A 223 6.77 6.72 10.88
N LEU A 224 6.44 5.77 11.74
CA LEU A 224 7.37 4.95 12.48
C LEU A 224 7.35 3.51 11.95
N SER A 225 8.53 2.95 11.72
CA SER A 225 8.71 1.55 11.34
C SER A 225 8.17 0.60 12.42
N GLY A 226 7.72 -0.58 12.02
CA GLY A 226 7.16 -1.59 12.92
C GLY A 226 7.36 -3.01 12.42
N MET A 227 6.42 -3.89 12.78
CA MET A 227 6.44 -5.31 12.45
C MET A 227 5.00 -5.82 12.36
N THR A 228 4.30 -5.48 11.28
CA THR A 228 2.90 -5.86 11.05
C THR A 228 2.70 -6.50 9.69
N GLY A 229 1.79 -7.45 9.54
CA GLY A 229 1.53 -8.12 8.27
C GLY A 229 2.51 -9.25 7.95
N TRP A 230 2.78 -9.51 6.67
CA TRP A 230 3.61 -10.66 6.25
C TRP A 230 5.11 -10.40 6.45
N THR A 231 5.59 -10.60 7.67
CA THR A 231 7.01 -10.43 8.04
C THR A 231 7.38 -11.22 9.30
N THR A 232 8.64 -11.62 9.40
CA THR A 232 9.25 -12.27 10.57
C THR A 232 10.18 -11.35 11.36
N ILE A 233 10.56 -10.19 10.82
CA ILE A 233 11.45 -9.22 11.48
C ILE A 233 10.99 -7.78 11.21
N ALA A 234 11.33 -6.86 12.12
CA ALA A 234 11.10 -5.42 11.90
C ALA A 234 11.99 -4.91 10.75
N HIS A 235 11.37 -4.23 9.79
CA HIS A 235 12.03 -3.57 8.65
C HIS A 235 11.03 -2.63 7.97
N LEU A 236 11.52 -1.75 7.11
CA LEU A 236 10.69 -0.99 6.17
C LEU A 236 10.67 -1.70 4.82
N HIS A 237 9.49 -2.12 4.37
CA HIS A 237 9.28 -2.51 2.98
C HIS A 237 8.85 -1.28 2.17
N PHE A 238 9.65 -0.93 1.16
CA PHE A 238 9.48 0.26 0.33
C PHE A 238 9.37 -0.12 -1.15
N VAL A 239 8.36 0.42 -1.82
CA VAL A 239 8.17 0.24 -3.27
C VAL A 239 7.66 1.51 -3.92
N ALA A 240 8.14 1.77 -5.14
CA ALA A 240 7.57 2.76 -6.03
C ALA A 240 6.83 2.07 -7.18
N TYR A 241 5.71 2.63 -7.62
CA TYR A 241 4.92 2.05 -8.70
C TYR A 241 4.09 3.09 -9.44
N PHE A 242 3.57 2.72 -10.61
CA PHE A 242 2.62 3.52 -11.37
C PHE A 242 1.40 2.68 -11.75
N ARG A 243 0.40 3.34 -12.35
CA ARG A 243 -0.87 2.72 -12.74
C ARG A 243 -0.96 2.74 -14.26
N ASN A 244 -0.89 1.57 -14.87
CA ASN A 244 -0.77 1.46 -16.31
C ASN A 244 -2.10 1.70 -17.04
N THR A 245 -2.05 1.66 -18.37
CA THR A 245 -3.22 1.78 -19.27
C THR A 245 -4.15 0.57 -19.21
N SER A 246 -3.65 -0.59 -18.78
CA SER A 246 -4.37 -1.87 -18.71
C SER A 246 -4.97 -2.15 -17.32
N TRP A 247 -5.25 -1.10 -16.54
CA TRP A 247 -5.84 -1.19 -15.20
C TRP A 247 -5.04 -2.00 -14.17
N LYS A 248 -3.71 -1.94 -14.24
CA LYS A 248 -2.81 -2.63 -13.31
C LYS A 248 -1.83 -1.66 -12.65
N SER A 249 -1.38 -2.06 -11.47
CA SER A 249 -0.24 -1.46 -10.78
C SER A 249 1.02 -2.15 -11.25
N GLU A 250 2.03 -1.40 -11.65
CA GLU A 250 3.32 -1.94 -12.04
C GLU A 250 4.43 -1.30 -11.20
N PRO A 251 5.29 -2.11 -10.57
CA PRO A 251 6.42 -1.55 -9.84
C PRO A 251 7.38 -0.90 -10.82
N VAL A 252 8.06 0.16 -10.37
CA VAL A 252 9.05 0.87 -11.17
C VAL A 252 10.40 0.84 -10.46
N ASN A 253 11.46 0.61 -11.23
CA ASN A 253 12.82 0.77 -10.73
C ASN A 253 13.11 2.26 -10.49
N VAL A 254 13.74 2.59 -9.36
CA VAL A 254 14.02 3.98 -9.00
C VAL A 254 15.50 4.18 -8.69
N ASN A 255 15.97 5.38 -8.98
CA ASN A 255 17.28 5.84 -8.55
C ASN A 255 17.11 6.70 -7.31
N PHE A 256 18.06 6.62 -6.38
CA PHE A 256 18.07 7.45 -5.19
C PHE A 256 18.89 8.72 -5.42
N ILE A 257 18.44 9.87 -4.89
CA ILE A 257 19.20 11.13 -4.96
C ILE A 257 20.57 11.00 -4.28
N GLU A 258 20.72 10.06 -3.34
CA GLU A 258 21.98 9.74 -2.67
C GLU A 258 22.97 8.94 -3.55
N GLY A 259 22.63 8.67 -4.82
CA GLY A 259 23.52 8.03 -5.79
C GLY A 259 23.40 6.50 -5.85
N TYR A 260 22.45 5.90 -5.13
CA TYR A 260 22.18 4.46 -5.22
C TYR A 260 21.18 4.17 -6.34
N LYS A 261 21.37 3.09 -7.08
CA LYS A 261 20.35 2.53 -7.98
C LYS A 261 19.65 1.39 -7.27
N ALA A 262 18.31 1.38 -7.24
CA ALA A 262 17.57 0.35 -6.51
C ALA A 262 17.88 -1.07 -7.02
N GLU A 263 18.08 -1.24 -8.33
CA GLU A 263 18.45 -2.53 -8.95
C GLU A 263 19.76 -3.13 -8.42
N ASP A 264 20.71 -2.28 -8.00
CA ASP A 264 22.03 -2.69 -7.51
C ASP A 264 22.00 -3.03 -6.01
N LEU A 265 20.94 -2.65 -5.28
CA LEU A 265 20.82 -2.89 -3.86
C LEU A 265 20.41 -4.34 -3.58
N LYS A 266 21.34 -5.11 -3.02
CA LYS A 266 21.16 -6.51 -2.62
C LYS A 266 21.21 -6.67 -1.11
N ALA A 267 20.70 -7.80 -0.62
CA ALA A 267 20.75 -8.16 0.79
C ALA A 267 22.19 -8.04 1.35
N GLY A 268 22.33 -7.41 2.52
CA GLY A 268 23.63 -7.12 3.15
C GLY A 268 24.28 -5.81 2.72
N GLY A 269 23.83 -5.18 1.63
CA GLY A 269 24.30 -3.86 1.22
C GLY A 269 23.92 -2.78 2.23
N ILE A 270 24.78 -1.76 2.43
CA ILE A 270 24.51 -0.65 3.36
C ILE A 270 24.26 0.63 2.57
N VAL A 271 23.13 1.28 2.86
CA VAL A 271 22.79 2.60 2.31
C VAL A 271 22.83 3.65 3.40
N LYS A 272 23.24 4.88 3.06
CA LYS A 272 23.27 6.02 3.97
C LYS A 272 22.57 7.21 3.35
N LYS A 273 21.67 7.85 4.10
CA LYS A 273 21.02 9.09 3.68
C LYS A 273 21.91 10.30 3.98
N ASN A 274 22.56 10.86 2.96
CA ASN A 274 23.45 12.01 3.11
C ASN A 274 22.80 13.36 2.71
N SER A 275 21.69 13.32 1.96
CA SER A 275 20.93 14.47 1.45
C SER A 275 19.47 14.45 1.92
N LEU A 276 18.64 15.40 1.46
CA LEU A 276 17.24 15.59 1.85
C LEU A 276 16.29 15.30 0.69
#